data_AF-A0A061NQG5-F1
#
_entry.id   AF-A0A061NQG5-F1
#
_cell.length_a   1.000
_cell.length_b   1.000
_cell.length_c   1.000
_cell.angle_alpha   90.00
_cell.angle_beta   90.00
_cell.angle_gamma   90.00
#
_symmetry.space_group_name_H-M   'P 1'
#
loop_
_entity.id
_entity.type
_entity.pdbx_description
1 polymer ?
#
loop_
_entity_poly.entity_id
_entity_poly.type
_entity_poly.pdbx_seq_one_letter_code
_entity_poly.pdbx_strand_id
1 'polypeptide(L)'
;MIARFSKLSNTWNHRDALFQRGDWFVLRQAMGDVQRQMLALVYAVNGRYVEHPYFKWNSLIIKEMTRKPDGFEERLASLYTLPLQEAVRELECLWSEVEQLTRGGAYE
;
A
#
# COMPACT_ATOMS: atom_id res chain seq x y z
N MET A 1 -3.29 -2.83 17.43
CA MET A 1 -2.50 -3.44 16.32
C MET A 1 -2.45 -2.54 15.07
N ILE A 2 -3.47 -1.75 14.77
CA ILE A 2 -3.55 -0.87 13.58
C ILE A 2 -2.62 0.36 13.67
N ALA A 3 -2.44 0.95 14.86
CA ALA A 3 -1.66 2.18 15.03
C ALA A 3 -0.19 2.10 14.54
N ARG A 4 0.45 0.92 14.63
CA ARG A 4 1.84 0.72 14.17
C ARG A 4 2.01 0.76 12.65
N PHE A 5 0.93 0.59 11.91
CA PHE A 5 0.91 0.64 10.45
C PHE A 5 0.42 1.98 9.91
N SER A 6 0.02 2.92 10.77
CA SER A 6 -0.55 4.22 10.35
C SER A 6 0.50 5.27 9.95
N LYS A 7 1.78 5.06 10.31
CA LYS A 7 2.85 6.02 10.02
C LYS A 7 3.78 5.46 8.96
N LEU A 8 3.74 6.09 7.79
CA LEU A 8 4.68 5.83 6.70
C LEU A 8 6.10 6.19 7.13
N SER A 9 7.09 5.54 6.53
CA SER A 9 8.50 5.73 6.86
C SER A 9 8.96 7.16 6.54
N ASN A 10 9.99 7.63 7.26
CA ASN A 10 10.59 8.94 6.97
C ASN A 10 11.06 9.04 5.50
N THR A 11 11.53 7.93 4.93
CA THR A 11 11.92 7.83 3.52
C THR A 11 10.76 8.13 2.57
N TRP A 12 9.56 7.60 2.83
CA TRP A 12 8.38 7.91 2.01
C TRP A 12 7.92 9.37 2.15
N ASN A 13 8.05 9.96 3.34
CA ASN A 13 7.74 11.37 3.56
C ASN A 13 8.62 12.30 2.70
N HIS A 14 9.79 11.83 2.27
CA HIS A 14 10.71 12.54 1.38
C HIS A 14 10.68 12.05 -0.08
N ARG A 15 9.62 11.34 -0.51
CA ARG A 15 9.51 10.76 -1.87
C ARG A 15 9.70 11.76 -3.01
N ASP A 16 9.22 12.99 -2.90
CA ASP A 16 9.39 14.02 -3.93
C ASP A 16 10.87 14.40 -4.10
N ALA A 17 11.59 14.52 -2.98
CA ALA A 17 13.03 14.79 -2.99
C ALA A 17 13.82 13.61 -3.57
N LEU A 18 13.42 12.37 -3.25
CA LEU A 18 14.02 11.16 -3.84
C LEU A 18 13.82 11.13 -5.35
N PHE A 19 12.63 11.49 -5.84
CA PHE A 19 12.34 11.56 -7.27
C PHE A 19 13.19 12.64 -7.96
N GLN A 20 13.20 13.86 -7.41
CA GLN A 20 13.94 15.01 -7.96
C GLN A 20 15.45 14.75 -8.06
N ARG A 21 16.04 14.05 -7.09
CA ARG A 21 17.47 13.72 -7.07
C ARG A 21 17.84 12.51 -7.94
N GLY A 22 16.85 11.79 -8.44
CA GLY A 22 17.10 10.56 -9.19
C GLY A 22 17.46 9.35 -8.31
N ASP A 23 17.06 9.34 -7.05
CA ASP A 23 17.31 8.24 -6.10
C ASP A 23 16.34 7.06 -6.34
N TRP A 24 16.32 6.51 -7.55
CA TRP A 24 15.24 5.62 -8.02
C TRP A 24 15.15 4.33 -7.22
N PHE A 25 16.30 3.75 -6.86
CA PHE A 25 16.35 2.54 -6.03
C PHE A 25 15.71 2.77 -4.66
N VAL A 26 16.09 3.87 -3.99
CA VAL A 26 15.57 4.23 -2.67
C VAL A 26 14.08 4.55 -2.74
N LEU A 27 13.63 5.24 -3.80
CA LEU A 27 12.22 5.53 -4.02
C LEU A 27 11.41 4.24 -4.24
N ARG A 28 11.90 3.29 -5.04
CA ARG A 28 11.26 1.98 -5.24
C ARG A 28 11.21 1.16 -3.94
N GLN A 29 12.25 1.23 -3.12
CA GLN A 29 12.27 0.58 -1.81
C GLN A 29 11.20 1.19 -0.88
N ALA A 30 11.10 2.52 -0.83
CA ALA A 30 10.09 3.22 -0.06
C ALA A 30 8.66 2.89 -0.53
N MET A 31 8.44 2.83 -1.85
CA MET A 31 7.16 2.36 -2.42
C MET A 31 6.83 0.92 -1.96
N GLY A 32 7.81 0.02 -1.97
CA GLY A 32 7.64 -1.35 -1.48
C GLY A 32 7.28 -1.42 0.00
N ASP A 33 7.85 -0.54 0.84
CA ASP A 33 7.48 -0.42 2.25
C ASP A 33 6.02 0.00 2.42
N VAL A 34 5.57 1.01 1.67
CA VAL A 34 4.18 1.48 1.71
C VAL A 34 3.23 0.39 1.23
N GLN A 35 3.54 -0.31 0.13
CA GLN A 35 2.73 -1.45 -0.34
C GLN A 35 2.59 -2.54 0.73
N ARG A 36 3.67 -2.89 1.43
CA ARG A 36 3.64 -3.87 2.53
C ARG A 36 2.72 -3.43 3.67
N GLN A 37 2.82 -2.17 4.10
CA GLN A 37 1.96 -1.63 5.17
C GLN A 37 0.49 -1.58 4.74
N MET A 38 0.24 -1.12 3.52
CA MET A 38 -1.10 -1.03 2.94
C MET A 38 -1.76 -2.39 2.88
N LEU A 39 -1.07 -3.40 2.36
CA LEU A 39 -1.58 -4.77 2.37
C LEU A 39 -1.89 -5.22 3.79
N ALA A 40 -0.95 -5.07 4.74
CA ALA A 40 -1.19 -5.46 6.13
C ALA A 40 -2.47 -4.83 6.73
N LEU A 41 -2.78 -3.57 6.41
CA LEU A 41 -4.01 -2.90 6.81
C LEU A 41 -5.25 -3.53 6.15
N VAL A 42 -5.22 -3.76 4.84
CA VAL A 42 -6.33 -4.41 4.12
C VAL A 42 -6.58 -5.82 4.68
N TYR A 43 -5.53 -6.61 4.93
CA TYR A 43 -5.64 -7.92 5.58
C TYR A 43 -6.28 -7.84 6.96
N ALA A 44 -5.86 -6.88 7.79
CA ALA A 44 -6.42 -6.66 9.12
C ALA A 44 -7.91 -6.31 9.07
N VAL A 45 -8.32 -5.41 8.17
CA VAL A 45 -9.73 -4.99 8.02
C VAL A 45 -10.62 -6.13 7.52
N ASN A 46 -10.06 -7.12 6.81
CA ASN A 46 -10.77 -8.32 6.38
C ASN A 46 -10.66 -9.48 7.39
N GLY A 47 -10.10 -9.28 8.58
CA GLY A 47 -9.95 -10.32 9.60
C GLY A 47 -9.02 -11.48 9.19
N ARG A 48 -8.19 -11.29 8.16
CA ARG A 48 -7.28 -12.32 7.63
C ARG A 48 -5.92 -12.18 8.30
N TYR A 49 -5.52 -13.19 9.07
CA TYR A 49 -4.16 -13.27 9.61
C TYR A 49 -3.19 -13.72 8.51
N VAL A 50 -2.12 -12.94 8.29
CA VAL A 50 -1.05 -13.33 7.37
C VAL A 50 0.11 -13.86 8.19
N GLU A 51 0.33 -15.17 8.11
CA GLU A 51 1.38 -15.86 8.86
C GLU A 51 2.80 -15.54 8.33
N HIS A 52 2.92 -15.14 7.06
CA HIS A 52 4.20 -14.80 6.43
C HIS A 52 4.26 -13.38 5.83
N PRO A 53 5.28 -12.55 6.17
CA PRO A 53 5.42 -11.17 5.68
C PRO A 53 5.76 -11.06 4.19
N TYR A 54 5.99 -12.20 3.53
CA TYR A 54 6.14 -12.29 2.08
C TYR A 54 4.76 -12.56 1.51
N PHE A 55 4.13 -11.48 1.04
CA PHE A 55 2.85 -11.43 0.35
C PHE A 55 2.84 -12.21 -0.98
N LYS A 56 3.21 -13.49 -0.94
CA LYS A 56 3.05 -14.44 -2.04
C LYS A 56 1.54 -14.65 -2.23
N TRP A 57 1.10 -14.83 -3.48
CA TRP A 57 -0.32 -15.06 -3.84
C TRP A 57 -1.25 -13.86 -3.64
N ASN A 58 -0.71 -12.63 -3.59
CA ASN A 58 -1.49 -11.41 -3.40
C ASN A 58 -2.72 -11.29 -4.30
N SER A 59 -2.59 -11.59 -5.59
CA SER A 59 -3.72 -11.59 -6.54
C SER A 59 -4.89 -12.46 -6.09
N LEU A 60 -4.61 -13.70 -5.66
CA LEU A 60 -5.65 -14.64 -5.23
C LEU A 60 -6.30 -14.17 -3.92
N ILE A 61 -5.49 -13.72 -2.96
CA ILE A 61 -5.99 -13.35 -1.64
C ILE A 61 -6.74 -12.01 -1.69
N ILE A 62 -6.28 -11.06 -2.51
CA ILE A 62 -7.00 -9.81 -2.78
C ILE A 62 -8.36 -10.09 -3.41
N LYS A 63 -8.48 -11.05 -4.33
CA LYS A 63 -9.78 -11.42 -4.93
C LYS A 63 -10.80 -11.87 -3.89
N GLU A 64 -10.36 -12.58 -2.86
CA GLU A 64 -11.23 -13.07 -1.77
C GLU A 64 -11.57 -12.01 -0.70
N MET A 65 -10.98 -10.82 -0.75
CA MET A 65 -11.25 -9.75 0.22
C MET A 65 -12.51 -8.97 -0.13
N THR A 66 -13.36 -8.75 0.88
CA THR A 66 -14.61 -7.98 0.76
C THR A 66 -14.38 -6.48 0.93
N ARG A 67 -13.45 -6.08 1.81
CA ARG A 67 -13.14 -4.68 2.12
C ARG A 67 -11.79 -4.28 1.51
N LYS A 68 -11.80 -3.70 0.31
CA LYS A 68 -10.60 -3.26 -0.42
C LYS A 68 -10.94 -2.09 -1.35
N PRO A 69 -9.94 -1.30 -1.79
CA PRO A 69 -10.11 -0.30 -2.86
C PRO A 69 -10.72 -0.90 -4.14
N ASP A 70 -11.39 -0.06 -4.92
CA ASP A 70 -11.89 -0.47 -6.23
C ASP A 70 -10.71 -0.71 -7.19
N GLY A 71 -10.78 -1.83 -7.93
CA GLY A 71 -9.71 -2.25 -8.85
C GLY A 71 -8.36 -2.49 -8.17
N PHE A 72 -8.35 -2.85 -6.88
CA PHE A 72 -7.13 -2.90 -6.08
C PHE A 72 -6.00 -3.76 -6.67
N GLU A 73 -6.35 -4.90 -7.27
CA GLU A 73 -5.37 -5.81 -7.88
C GLU A 73 -4.73 -5.18 -9.12
N GLU A 74 -5.54 -4.65 -10.02
CA GLU A 74 -5.10 -4.01 -11.26
C GLU A 74 -4.26 -2.77 -10.96
N ARG A 75 -4.69 -1.97 -9.98
CA ARG A 75 -3.98 -0.75 -9.56
C ARG A 75 -2.64 -1.07 -8.92
N LEU A 76 -2.56 -2.11 -8.06
CA LEU A 76 -1.29 -2.59 -7.52
C LEU A 76 -0.34 -3.09 -8.61
N ALA A 77 -0.85 -3.83 -9.61
CA ALA A 77 -0.04 -4.28 -10.74
C ALA A 77 0.48 -3.10 -11.58
N SER A 78 -0.33 -2.06 -11.75
CA SER A 78 0.03 -0.86 -12.53
C SER A 78 1.22 -0.09 -11.93
N LEU A 79 1.49 -0.18 -10.63
CA LEU A 79 2.63 0.49 -9.98
C LEU A 79 3.99 0.09 -10.56
N TYR A 80 4.05 -1.09 -11.20
CA TYR A 80 5.28 -1.62 -11.81
C TYR A 80 5.41 -1.27 -13.29
N THR A 81 4.33 -0.84 -13.95
CA THR A 81 4.32 -0.51 -15.38
C THR A 81 4.19 0.98 -15.65
N LEU A 82 3.60 1.73 -14.72
CA LEU A 82 3.49 3.19 -14.80
C LEU A 82 4.86 3.88 -14.71
N PRO A 83 5.00 5.06 -15.32
CA PRO A 83 6.12 5.97 -15.05
C PRO A 83 6.27 6.19 -13.54
N LEU A 84 7.52 6.26 -13.05
CA LEU A 84 7.81 6.27 -11.61
C LEU A 84 7.04 7.35 -10.84
N GLN A 85 6.87 8.54 -11.44
CA GLN A 85 6.12 9.64 -10.81
C GLN A 85 4.63 9.35 -10.71
N GLU A 86 4.04 8.76 -11.76
CA GLU A 86 2.64 8.34 -11.78
C GLU A 86 2.40 7.20 -10.80
N ALA A 87 3.33 6.24 -10.73
CA ALA A 87 3.28 5.15 -9.76
C ALA A 87 3.34 5.65 -8.31
N VAL A 88 4.10 6.72 -8.02
CA VAL A 88 4.10 7.35 -6.68
C VAL A 88 2.73 7.93 -6.38
N ARG A 89 2.14 8.70 -7.30
CA ARG A 89 0.80 9.30 -7.12
C ARG A 89 -0.29 8.26 -6.97
N GLU A 90 -0.23 7.20 -7.77
CA GLU A 90 -1.18 6.10 -7.69
C GLU A 90 -1.10 5.40 -6.32
N LEU A 91 0.11 5.19 -5.81
CA LEU A 91 0.32 4.60 -4.48
C LEU A 91 -0.17 5.52 -3.35
N GLU A 92 -0.05 6.84 -3.47
CA GLU A 92 -0.66 7.79 -2.51
C GLU A 92 -2.19 7.70 -2.52
N CYS A 93 -2.79 7.59 -3.70
CA CYS A 93 -4.24 7.47 -3.85
C CYS A 93 -4.74 6.17 -3.20
N LEU A 94 -4.12 5.04 -3.54
CA LEU A 94 -4.40 3.74 -2.92
C LEU A 94 -4.22 3.78 -1.39
N TRP A 95 -3.16 4.42 -0.89
CA TRP A 95 -2.94 4.57 0.54
C TRP A 95 -4.08 5.32 1.23
N SER A 96 -4.52 6.45 0.66
CA SER A 96 -5.62 7.25 1.20
C SER A 96 -6.92 6.44 1.25
N GLU A 97 -7.24 5.67 0.21
CA GLU A 97 -8.42 4.82 0.18
C GLU A 97 -8.36 3.72 1.26
N VAL A 98 -7.21 3.09 1.46
CA VAL A 98 -7.01 2.11 2.53
C VAL A 98 -7.12 2.74 3.93
N GLU A 99 -6.58 3.94 4.13
CA GLU A 99 -6.77 4.67 5.38
C GLU A 99 -8.26 4.94 5.65
N GLN A 100 -9.03 5.35 4.64
CA GLN A 100 -10.47 5.56 4.77
C GLN A 100 -11.21 4.28 5.15
N LEU A 101 -10.86 3.13 4.53
CA LEU A 101 -11.42 1.83 4.88
C LEU A 101 -11.16 1.45 6.35
N THR A 102 -9.96 1.75 6.86
CA THR A 102 -9.61 1.46 8.27
C THR A 102 -10.33 2.38 9.26
N ARG A 103 -10.54 3.66 8.92
CA ARG A 103 -11.25 4.63 9.77
C ARG A 103 -12.76 4.37 9.81
N GLY A 104 -13.34 3.92 8.69
CA GLY A 104 -14.76 3.56 8.61
C GLY A 104 -15.14 2.29 9.38
N GLY A 105 -14.18 1.43 9.73
CA GLY A 105 -14.44 0.20 10.51
C GLY A 105 -14.21 0.31 12.01
N ALA A 106 -13.84 1.48 12.53
CA ALA A 106 -13.49 1.66 13.95
C ALA A 106 -14.69 2.08 14.83
N TYR A 107 -15.91 2.16 14.28
CA TYR A 107 -17.14 2.59 14.96
C TYR A 107 -18.37 1.76 14.54
N GLU A 108 -18.21 0.45 14.41
CA GLU A 108 -19.34 -0.50 14.36
C GLU A 108 -19.19 -1.56 15.46
#